data_AF-A0A956L9U5-F1
#
_entry.id   AF-A0A956L9U5-F1
#
_cell.length_a   1.000
_cell.length_b   1.000
_cell.length_c   1.000
_cell.angle_alpha   90.00
_cell.angle_beta   90.00
_cell.angle_gamma   90.00
#
_symmetry.space_group_name_H-M   'P 1'
#
loop_
_entity.id
_entity.type
_entity.pdbx_description
1 polymer ?
#
loop_
_entity_poly.entity_id
_entity_poly.type
_entity_poly.pdbx_seq_one_letter_code
_entity_poly.pdbx_strand_id
1 'polypeptide(L)'
;MRGIGIDLGTTNSVLATAGEVVRLRGTDSGVLPSVVAFPPSGHVLVGEEARERRPIDPKNTVYSAKRIIGETLHSYRVAEFLRNYPFDLVAADDGDAAFRTRA
;
A
#
# COMPACT_ATOMS: atom_id res chain seq x y z
N MET A 1 -0.30 23.49 -16.55
CA MET A 1 -0.75 22.30 -15.81
C MET A 1 -0.68 22.63 -14.33
N ARG A 2 -1.75 22.41 -13.54
CA ARG A 2 -1.68 22.62 -12.08
C ARG A 2 -0.88 21.44 -11.50
N GLY A 3 0.15 21.73 -10.71
CA GLY A 3 0.92 20.68 -10.02
C GLY A 3 0.05 19.99 -8.96
N ILE A 4 0.26 18.69 -8.79
CA ILE A 4 -0.41 17.88 -7.78
C ILE A 4 0.63 17.48 -6.73
N GLY A 5 0.34 17.78 -5.47
CA GLY A 5 1.09 17.29 -4.32
C GLY A 5 0.50 15.98 -3.83
N ILE A 6 1.34 14.97 -3.62
CA ILE A 6 0.95 13.67 -3.08
C ILE A 6 1.80 13.39 -1.85
N ASP A 7 1.17 13.31 -0.68
CA ASP A 7 1.82 12.74 0.49
C ASP A 7 1.66 11.22 0.48
N LEU A 8 2.74 10.56 0.08
CA LEU A 8 3.01 9.13 0.07
C LEU A 8 2.88 8.37 1.41
N GLY A 9 2.19 8.77 2.47
CA GLY A 9 2.48 8.21 3.81
C GLY A 9 2.37 6.67 3.98
N THR A 10 3.03 6.12 5.01
CA THR A 10 3.04 4.66 5.30
C THR A 10 1.68 4.12 5.72
N THR A 11 0.90 4.95 6.41
CA THR A 11 -0.42 4.60 6.95
C THR A 11 -1.53 5.27 6.17
N ASN A 12 -1.35 6.54 5.82
CA ASN A 12 -2.33 7.35 5.12
C ASN A 12 -1.65 8.15 4.01
N SER A 13 -2.43 8.53 3.01
CA SER A 13 -2.04 9.39 1.91
C SER A 13 -3.02 10.55 1.73
N VAL A 14 -2.51 11.66 1.22
CA VAL A 14 -3.26 12.89 0.95
C VAL A 14 -2.87 13.43 -0.41
N LEU A 15 -3.83 14.00 -1.12
CA LEU A 15 -3.61 14.67 -2.40
C LEU A 15 -4.03 16.13 -2.29
N ALA A 16 -3.23 17.04 -2.87
CA ALA A 16 -3.52 18.47 -2.88
C ALA A 16 -3.19 19.10 -4.23
N THR A 17 -3.91 20.16 -4.59
CA THR A 17 -3.63 21.00 -5.76
C THR A 17 -3.70 22.46 -5.36
N ALA A 18 -2.73 23.27 -5.80
CA ALA A 18 -2.67 24.70 -5.48
C ALA A 18 -2.81 25.03 -3.97
N GLY A 19 -2.30 24.16 -3.10
CA GLY A 19 -2.36 24.31 -1.64
C GLY A 19 -3.65 23.79 -0.98
N GLU A 20 -4.63 23.32 -1.76
CA GLU A 20 -5.89 22.80 -1.24
C GLU A 20 -5.96 21.27 -1.33
N VAL A 21 -6.43 20.63 -0.25
CA VAL A 21 -6.65 19.18 -0.21
C VAL A 21 -7.78 18.79 -1.16
N VAL A 22 -7.54 17.80 -2.00
CA VAL A 22 -8.53 17.22 -2.91
C VAL A 22 -9.23 16.06 -2.21
N ARG A 23 -10.56 16.04 -2.25
CA ARG A 23 -11.33 14.88 -1.81
C ARG A 23 -11.31 13.80 -2.88
N LEU A 24 -10.68 12.67 -2.55
CA LEU A 24 -10.69 11.46 -3.39
C LEU A 24 -11.96 10.65 -3.15
N ARG A 25 -12.35 9.82 -4.13
CA ARG A 25 -13.45 8.86 -3.94
C ARG A 25 -13.08 7.89 -2.81
N GLY A 26 -14.05 7.57 -1.95
CA GLY A 26 -13.87 6.67 -0.82
C GLY A 26 -13.39 7.33 0.49
N THR A 27 -13.34 8.67 0.56
CA THR A 27 -13.06 9.40 1.81
C THR A 27 -13.72 10.78 1.82
N ASP A 28 -14.35 11.14 2.94
CA ASP A 28 -14.92 12.48 3.14
C ASP A 28 -13.89 13.49 3.66
N SER A 29 -12.81 13.01 4.29
CA SER A 29 -11.78 13.85 4.90
C SER A 29 -10.68 14.29 3.94
N GLY A 30 -10.58 13.64 2.77
CA GLY A 30 -9.43 13.80 1.85
C GLY A 30 -8.18 13.03 2.27
N VAL A 31 -8.25 12.29 3.38
CA VAL A 31 -7.21 11.36 3.85
C VAL A 31 -7.63 9.95 3.48
N LEU A 32 -6.73 9.20 2.84
CA LEU A 32 -6.97 7.83 2.40
C LEU A 32 -6.00 6.85 3.09
N PRO A 33 -6.44 5.70 3.61
CA PRO A 33 -5.51 4.67 4.07
C PRO A 33 -4.59 4.21 2.94
N SER A 34 -3.30 4.07 3.23
CA SER A 34 -2.29 3.53 2.30
C SER A 34 -2.39 2.00 2.25
N VAL A 35 -3.48 1.51 1.67
CA VAL A 35 -3.84 0.08 1.61
C VAL A 35 -4.35 -0.26 0.23
N VAL A 36 -3.91 -1.42 -0.28
CA VAL A 36 -4.38 -1.99 -1.55
C VAL A 36 -4.75 -3.44 -1.32
N ALA A 37 -5.91 -3.88 -1.80
CA ALA A 37 -6.34 -5.28 -1.72
C ALA A 37 -6.56 -5.88 -3.11
N PHE A 38 -6.16 -7.14 -3.25
CA PHE A 38 -6.26 -7.94 -4.48
C PHE A 38 -7.23 -9.13 -4.25
N PRO A 39 -8.55 -8.87 -4.22
CA PRO A 39 -9.56 -9.90 -3.99
C PRO A 39 -9.67 -10.88 -5.16
N PRO A 40 -10.28 -12.07 -4.95
CA PRO A 40 -10.51 -13.05 -6.00
C PRO A 40 -11.35 -12.55 -7.19
N SER A 41 -12.12 -11.47 -7.02
CA SER A 41 -12.91 -10.86 -8.10
C SER A 41 -12.05 -10.20 -9.18
N GLY A 42 -10.75 -9.98 -8.93
CA GLY A 42 -9.83 -9.30 -9.86
C GLY A 42 -9.93 -7.77 -9.85
N HIS A 43 -10.92 -7.20 -9.16
CA HIS A 43 -11.04 -5.75 -8.98
C HIS A 43 -10.15 -5.27 -7.83
N VAL A 44 -9.17 -4.43 -8.12
CA VAL A 44 -8.28 -3.83 -7.11
C VAL A 44 -9.08 -2.87 -6.24
N LEU A 45 -9.02 -3.06 -4.92
CA LEU A 45 -9.58 -2.14 -3.93
C LEU A 45 -8.46 -1.28 -3.36
N VAL A 46 -8.75 -0.02 -3.05
CA VAL A 46 -7.78 0.94 -2.48
C VAL A 46 -8.44 1.72 -1.34
N GLY A 47 -7.66 2.07 -0.32
CA GLY A 47 -8.14 2.94 0.76
C GLY A 47 -8.98 2.20 1.80
N GLU A 48 -10.14 2.77 2.14
CA GLU A 48 -11.02 2.24 3.20
C GLU A 48 -11.54 0.84 2.87
N GLU A 49 -12.04 0.63 1.65
CA GLU A 49 -12.52 -0.68 1.19
C GLU A 49 -11.43 -1.76 1.26
N ALA A 50 -10.18 -1.41 0.95
CA ALA A 50 -9.05 -2.31 1.09
C ALA A 50 -8.70 -2.55 2.57
N ARG A 51 -8.76 -1.51 3.42
CA ARG A 51 -8.48 -1.61 4.86
C ARG A 51 -9.42 -2.59 5.55
N GLU A 52 -10.69 -2.61 5.18
CA GLU A 52 -11.69 -3.54 5.71
C GLU A 52 -11.38 -5.01 5.41
N ARG A 53 -10.59 -5.28 4.37
CA ARG A 53 -10.19 -6.65 4.00
C ARG A 53 -8.99 -7.19 4.77
N ARG A 54 -8.26 -6.37 5.53
CA ARG A 54 -7.07 -6.81 6.29
C ARG A 54 -7.30 -8.06 7.15
N PRO A 55 -8.38 -8.18 7.95
CA PRO A 55 -8.64 -9.40 8.71
C PRO A 55 -9.21 -10.56 7.87
N ILE A 56 -9.75 -10.28 6.68
CA ILE A 56 -10.43 -11.28 5.83
C ILE A 56 -9.44 -11.98 4.90
N ASP A 57 -8.51 -11.22 4.33
CA ASP A 57 -7.56 -11.69 3.32
C ASP A 57 -6.19 -11.00 3.48
N PRO A 58 -5.51 -11.26 4.62
CA PRO A 58 -4.32 -10.52 5.03
C PRO A 58 -3.16 -10.62 4.04
N LYS A 59 -2.96 -11.79 3.41
CA LYS A 59 -1.88 -12.00 2.45
C LYS A 59 -2.00 -11.17 1.18
N ASN A 60 -3.23 -10.78 0.82
CA ASN A 60 -3.53 -10.05 -0.42
C ASN A 60 -4.02 -8.62 -0.15
N THR A 61 -3.92 -8.17 1.10
CA THR A 61 -4.27 -6.81 1.51
C THR A 61 -3.01 -6.12 2.00
N VAL A 62 -2.31 -5.43 1.10
CA VAL A 62 -1.00 -4.81 1.36
C VAL A 62 -1.17 -3.50 2.11
N TYR A 63 -0.42 -3.34 3.21
CA TYR A 63 -0.32 -2.12 4.01
C TYR A 63 1.11 -1.98 4.57
N SER A 64 1.49 -0.78 5.00
CA SER A 64 2.85 -0.49 5.48
C SER A 64 3.97 -0.76 4.47
N ALA A 65 3.66 -0.82 3.16
CA ALA A 65 4.62 -1.11 2.10
C ALA A 65 5.85 -0.18 2.10
N LYS A 66 5.65 1.09 2.47
CA LYS A 66 6.73 2.08 2.63
C LYS A 66 7.86 1.67 3.59
N ARG A 67 7.65 0.69 4.45
CA ARG A 67 8.68 0.20 5.38
C ARG A 67 9.80 -0.59 4.68
N ILE A 68 9.52 -1.14 3.50
CA ILE A 68 10.45 -2.00 2.77
C ILE A 68 10.60 -1.60 1.28
N ILE A 69 10.09 -0.43 0.90
CA ILE A 69 10.22 0.04 -0.48
C ILE A 69 11.70 0.32 -0.80
N GLY A 70 12.20 -0.24 -1.90
CA GLY A 70 13.61 -0.14 -2.31
C GLY A 70 14.57 -1.02 -1.50
N GLU A 71 14.04 -1.98 -0.73
CA GLU A 71 14.85 -2.99 -0.04
C GLU A 71 14.93 -4.27 -0.85
N THR A 72 16.10 -4.92 -0.86
CA THR A 72 16.27 -6.25 -1.45
C THR A 72 15.60 -7.34 -0.61
N LEU A 73 15.15 -8.43 -1.24
CA LEU A 73 14.45 -9.53 -0.53
C LEU A 73 15.22 -10.07 0.69
N HIS A 74 16.55 -10.11 0.59
CA HIS A 74 17.42 -10.68 1.63
C HIS A 74 17.90 -9.65 2.66
N SER A 75 17.39 -8.42 2.65
CA SER A 75 17.79 -7.39 3.61
C SER A 75 17.28 -7.67 5.03
N TYR A 76 18.03 -7.21 6.04
CA TYR A 76 17.62 -7.35 7.44
C TYR A 76 16.28 -6.64 7.73
N ARG A 77 15.99 -5.54 7.01
CA ARG A 77 14.74 -4.78 7.15
C ARG A 77 13.55 -5.59 6.67
N VAL A 78 13.69 -6.31 5.56
CA VAL A 78 12.66 -7.23 5.06
C VAL A 78 12.45 -8.38 6.04
N ALA A 79 13.52 -8.97 6.56
CA ALA A 79 13.43 -10.02 7.57
C ALA A 79 12.75 -9.53 8.87
N GLU A 80 12.97 -8.28 9.27
CA GLU A 80 12.28 -7.66 10.41
C GLU A 80 10.81 -7.38 10.14
N PHE A 81 10.50 -6.88 8.95
CA PHE A 81 9.13 -6.64 8.52
C PHE A 81 8.32 -7.94 8.53
N LEU A 82 8.85 -9.03 7.96
CA LEU A 82 8.15 -10.31 7.91
C LEU A 82 7.86 -10.94 9.28
N ARG A 83 8.51 -10.50 10.37
CA ARG A 83 8.15 -10.94 11.74
C ARG A 83 6.80 -10.39 12.22
N ASN A 84 6.36 -9.27 11.67
CA ASN A 84 5.21 -8.51 12.17
C ASN A 84 4.04 -8.45 11.18
N TYR A 85 4.24 -8.91 9.94
CA TYR A 85 3.28 -8.75 8.86
C TYR A 85 3.05 -10.08 8.13
N PRO A 86 1.82 -10.35 7.63
CA PRO A 86 1.41 -11.67 7.16
C PRO A 86 1.80 -11.95 5.70
N PHE A 87 2.70 -11.17 5.10
CA PHE A 87 2.93 -11.16 3.66
C PHE A 87 3.88 -12.26 3.21
N ASP A 88 3.66 -12.74 1.99
CA ASP A 88 4.66 -13.49 1.24
C ASP A 88 5.40 -12.50 0.33
N LEU A 89 6.73 -12.47 0.40
CA LEU A 89 7.57 -11.62 -0.46
C LEU A 89 8.42 -12.47 -1.40
N VAL A 90 8.73 -11.93 -2.57
CA VAL A 90 9.57 -12.54 -3.61
C VAL A 90 10.61 -11.55 -4.10
N ALA A 91 11.66 -12.04 -4.75
CA ALA A 91 12.60 -11.19 -5.44
C ALA A 91 11.99 -10.79 -6.79
N ALA A 92 11.96 -9.50 -7.07
CA ALA A 92 11.75 -8.98 -8.40
C ALA A 92 13.00 -9.22 -9.28
N ASP A 93 12.91 -8.89 -10.57
CA ASP A 93 13.99 -9.12 -11.54
C ASP A 93 15.29 -8.39 -11.18
N ASP A 94 15.19 -7.27 -10.47
CA ASP A 94 16.31 -6.46 -9.96
C ASP A 94 16.78 -6.88 -8.55
N GLY A 95 16.14 -7.89 -7.95
CA GLY A 95 16.44 -8.40 -6.61
C GLY A 95 15.68 -7.69 -5.47
N ASP A 96 14.87 -6.68 -5.78
CA ASP A 96 14.06 -5.99 -4.78
C ASP A 96 12.94 -6.87 -4.22
N ALA A 97 12.55 -6.61 -2.97
CA ALA A 97 11.45 -7.30 -2.33
C ALA A 97 10.11 -6.84 -2.93
N ALA A 98 9.37 -7.78 -3.51
CA ALA A 98 8.04 -7.57 -4.05
C ALA A 98 6.98 -8.38 -3.28
N PHE A 99 5.79 -7.81 -3.10
CA PHE A 99 4.66 -8.51 -2.51
C PHE A 99 4.11 -9.55 -3.48
N ARG A 100 4.05 -10.82 -3.05
CA ARG A 100 3.30 -11.85 -3.78
C ARG A 100 1.83 -11.75 -3.40
N THR A 101 1.00 -11.37 -4.36
CA THR A 101 -0.47 -11.31 -4.22
C THR A 101 -1.11 -12.18 -5.30
N ARG A 102 -2.45 -12.11 -5.46
CA ARG A 102 -3.17 -12.77 -6.55
C ARG A 102 -3.08 -12.05 -7.90
N ALA A 103 -2.55 -10.82 -7.92
CA ALA A 103 -2.34 -10.06 -9.14
C ALA A 103 -1.13 -10.58 -9.94
#